data_AF-A0A522KH26-F1
#
_entry.id   AF-A0A522KH26-F1
#
_cell.length_a   1.000
_cell.length_b   1.000
_cell.length_c   1.000
_cell.angle_alpha   90.00
_cell.angle_beta   90.00
_cell.angle_gamma   90.00
#
_symmetry.space_group_name_H-M   'P 1'
#
loop_
_entity.id
_entity.type
_entity.pdbx_description
1 polymer ?
#
loop_
_entity_poly.entity_id
_entity_poly.type
_entity_poly.pdbx_seq_one_letter_code
_entity_poly.pdbx_strand_id
1 'polypeptide(L)'
;MRSSRNARWGRQMINTVQPKKRLAKAVVAPIDAPSDTPSIADTALTQPSQPSGIIAVEGGSSIDSDNPTTSEEPAHDFSSHVGTANALIATHYPGGLFFVAGGLWTLRDGQNVAVSGQELKRNLAHLLGNTGTASLIKQIVKYLEIDCVVTDAERQPKAGHIYFSNGVYDIQANELLPVANSRWIYGAIPHPYEVPHEPPSLFLNFLNGIFSGDYDIEQKIALIQQWMGYLLIADTSQQKMLVLFGSGANGKSVLCDVITHMLGTDNVSHAMLDRLGNAAVRSGLEGKLLNVSPDLSVRIIIDGYLKAVISGDKIDVERKYQDPYTITPHIRLMVSTNTLPPSQDTSEGFFRRLIILIFNNKFGDADQDHCLKGALIQEIPKVIPWALEGLKQLLAQGQFTIPPSSIAALSGYRQDLDPIRQFAAECVASTPDAKGWRVVDIYAVYSEWSKAHGIAKVSSITLGKRLTQLGFNSRKSNTMFWLVGLTSEAERYCPKPWPGPAATPALPVATVPFLAEQASVIAVEEILVEGMAQ
;
A
#
# COMPACT_ATOMS: atom_id res chain seq x y z
N MET A 1 5.05 -44.02 -34.62
CA MET A 1 4.42 -45.34 -34.88
C MET A 1 3.51 -45.69 -33.71
N ARG A 2 2.29 -46.15 -34.00
CA ARG A 2 1.24 -46.50 -33.03
C ARG A 2 1.44 -47.91 -32.44
N SER A 3 0.67 -48.17 -31.38
CA SER A 3 0.32 -49.44 -30.71
C SER A 3 1.16 -49.77 -29.45
N SER A 4 0.63 -50.12 -28.28
CA SER A 4 -0.69 -50.69 -27.92
C SER A 4 -0.96 -50.71 -26.40
N ARG A 5 -2.23 -50.43 -26.03
CA ARG A 5 -3.16 -51.15 -25.11
C ARG A 5 -2.89 -51.37 -23.59
N ASN A 6 -3.93 -50.93 -22.86
CA ASN A 6 -4.69 -51.58 -21.76
C ASN A 6 -4.20 -51.51 -20.29
N ALA A 7 -4.98 -50.81 -19.45
CA ALA A 7 -5.60 -51.39 -18.24
C ALA A 7 -6.80 -50.53 -17.77
N ARG A 8 -7.88 -51.20 -17.37
CA ARG A 8 -9.20 -50.67 -17.04
C ARG A 8 -9.62 -51.30 -15.70
N TRP A 9 -9.81 -50.50 -14.65
CA TRP A 9 -10.49 -50.82 -13.38
C TRP A 9 -10.84 -49.46 -12.74
N GLY A 10 -11.96 -49.15 -12.11
CA GLY A 10 -13.20 -49.84 -11.77
C GLY A 10 -13.97 -48.85 -10.87
N ARG A 11 -15.25 -48.59 -11.17
CA ARG A 11 -16.14 -47.77 -10.34
C ARG A 11 -16.52 -48.56 -9.07
N GLN A 12 -16.53 -47.91 -7.91
CA GLN A 12 -17.42 -48.27 -6.81
C GLN A 12 -17.94 -47.01 -6.12
N MET A 13 -19.27 -46.93 -6.04
CA MET A 13 -20.05 -45.99 -5.23
C MET A 13 -19.80 -46.23 -3.75
N ILE A 14 -20.05 -45.23 -2.89
CA ILE A 14 -20.84 -45.36 -1.64
C ILE A 14 -21.22 -43.95 -1.10
N ASN A 15 -22.54 -43.73 -1.05
CA ASN A 15 -23.40 -43.03 -0.09
C ASN A 15 -23.08 -41.62 0.45
N THR A 16 -23.96 -40.71 0.02
CA THR A 16 -24.69 -39.69 0.79
C THR A 16 -24.94 -40.00 2.27
N VAL A 17 -24.56 -39.05 3.15
CA VAL A 17 -25.28 -38.75 4.41
C VAL A 17 -25.20 -37.23 4.68
N GLN A 18 -26.34 -36.53 4.66
CA GLN A 18 -26.53 -35.26 5.37
C GLN A 18 -26.78 -35.52 6.86
N PRO A 19 -26.57 -34.52 7.72
CA PRO A 19 -27.58 -34.28 8.76
C PRO A 19 -28.05 -32.83 8.87
N LYS A 20 -29.32 -32.75 9.30
CA LYS A 20 -30.17 -31.58 9.52
C LYS A 20 -29.82 -30.82 10.81
N LYS A 21 -30.22 -29.53 10.80
CA LYS A 21 -30.43 -28.59 11.91
C LYS A 21 -30.91 -29.19 13.25
N ARG A 22 -30.42 -28.65 14.37
CA ARG A 22 -31.27 -28.14 15.48
C ARG A 22 -30.53 -27.21 16.46
N LEU A 23 -31.29 -26.26 16.98
CA LEU A 23 -30.98 -25.18 17.92
C LEU A 23 -30.67 -25.68 19.34
N ALA A 24 -29.84 -24.93 20.08
CA ALA A 24 -30.01 -24.70 21.51
C ALA A 24 -29.41 -23.34 21.93
N LYS A 25 -30.20 -22.57 22.69
CA LYS A 25 -29.85 -21.33 23.39
C LYS A 25 -28.89 -21.62 24.55
N ALA A 26 -27.96 -20.71 24.82
CA ALA A 26 -27.45 -20.48 26.17
C ALA A 26 -27.14 -18.98 26.36
N VAL A 27 -27.80 -18.43 27.38
CA VAL A 27 -27.63 -17.09 27.98
C VAL A 27 -26.64 -17.24 29.12
N VAL A 28 -25.69 -16.31 29.32
CA VAL A 28 -25.23 -15.74 30.62
C VAL A 28 -24.38 -14.49 30.35
N ALA A 29 -24.52 -13.53 31.28
CA ALA A 29 -24.22 -12.10 31.31
C ALA A 29 -22.72 -11.71 31.54
N PRO A 30 -22.37 -10.39 31.58
CA PRO A 30 -20.99 -9.86 31.47
C PRO A 30 -20.29 -9.69 32.83
N ILE A 31 -18.96 -9.49 32.81
CA ILE A 31 -18.15 -9.17 33.99
C ILE A 31 -17.42 -7.84 33.78
N ASP A 32 -17.40 -7.06 34.85
CA ASP A 32 -17.17 -5.63 35.02
C ASP A 32 -15.76 -5.08 34.74
N ALA A 33 -15.75 -3.76 34.56
CA ALA A 33 -14.59 -2.86 34.60
C ALA A 33 -14.06 -2.63 36.03
N PRO A 34 -12.86 -2.03 36.16
CA PRO A 34 -12.56 -1.18 37.31
C PRO A 34 -12.21 0.25 36.88
N SER A 35 -12.97 1.19 37.43
CA SER A 35 -12.58 2.57 37.72
C SER A 35 -11.78 2.60 39.02
N ASP A 36 -10.75 3.43 39.12
CA ASP A 36 -10.54 4.32 40.28
C ASP A 36 -9.35 5.27 40.06
N THR A 37 -9.63 6.56 40.24
CA THR A 37 -8.70 7.70 40.40
C THR A 37 -8.02 7.70 41.78
N PRO A 38 -6.95 8.48 41.97
CA PRO A 38 -7.02 9.48 43.04
C PRO A 38 -6.40 10.86 42.73
N SER A 39 -6.77 11.79 43.60
CA SER A 39 -6.57 13.24 43.63
C SER A 39 -5.34 13.69 44.46
N ILE A 40 -4.63 14.72 43.96
CA ILE A 40 -3.99 15.91 44.58
C ILE A 40 -3.60 15.89 46.09
N ALA A 41 -2.30 16.17 46.41
CA ALA A 41 -1.81 17.34 47.19
C ALA A 41 -0.47 17.10 47.97
N ASP A 42 0.54 17.92 47.62
CA ASP A 42 1.50 18.69 48.44
C ASP A 42 2.49 18.13 49.49
N THR A 43 3.71 18.72 49.38
CA THR A 43 4.69 19.17 50.42
C THR A 43 5.92 18.32 50.80
N ALA A 44 7.07 18.72 50.23
CA ALA A 44 8.40 19.08 50.80
C ALA A 44 9.11 18.28 51.93
N LEU A 45 10.46 18.28 51.81
CA LEU A 45 11.53 17.93 52.77
C LEU A 45 11.75 16.40 52.93
N THR A 46 12.93 15.79 52.76
CA THR A 46 14.24 16.06 53.36
C THR A 46 15.27 15.06 52.76
N GLN A 47 16.51 15.49 52.43
CA GLN A 47 17.71 14.62 52.50
C GLN A 47 18.12 14.47 54.00
N PRO A 48 19.02 13.56 54.47
CA PRO A 48 20.14 12.90 53.76
C PRO A 48 20.44 11.43 54.19
N SER A 49 21.42 10.77 53.56
CA SER A 49 22.42 9.93 54.26
C SER A 49 23.51 9.38 53.33
N GLN A 50 24.75 9.72 53.67
CA GLN A 50 25.97 9.00 53.27
C GLN A 50 26.16 7.74 54.13
N PRO A 51 27.09 6.85 53.75
CA PRO A 51 27.91 6.18 54.74
C PRO A 51 29.42 6.44 54.52
N SER A 52 30.05 6.77 55.64
CA SER A 52 31.47 6.95 55.87
C SER A 52 32.25 5.62 55.87
N GLY A 53 33.53 5.66 55.51
CA GLY A 53 34.48 4.57 55.73
C GLY A 53 35.92 4.99 55.43
N ILE A 54 36.62 5.46 56.47
CA ILE A 54 37.99 6.00 56.51
C ILE A 54 39.01 4.85 56.63
N ILE A 55 40.14 4.90 55.90
CA ILE A 55 41.50 4.64 56.43
C ILE A 55 42.49 5.57 55.70
N ALA A 56 43.27 6.32 56.48
CA ALA A 56 44.38 7.18 56.05
C ALA A 56 45.73 6.51 56.34
N VAL A 57 46.74 6.71 55.49
CA VAL A 57 48.17 6.84 55.88
C VAL A 57 48.86 7.82 54.93
N GLU A 58 49.72 8.65 55.52
CA GLU A 58 50.40 9.84 55.01
C GLU A 58 51.57 9.58 54.04
N GLY A 59 51.83 10.58 53.17
CA GLY A 59 53.13 11.26 53.12
C GLY A 59 54.19 10.77 52.12
N GLY A 60 54.54 11.63 51.14
CA GLY A 60 55.83 11.54 50.43
C GLY A 60 55.83 12.18 49.04
N SER A 61 56.39 13.38 48.93
CA SER A 61 56.67 14.11 47.69
C SER A 61 57.86 13.54 46.92
N SER A 62 57.78 13.46 45.59
CA SER A 62 58.86 13.88 44.67
C SER A 62 58.39 13.84 43.21
N ILE A 63 58.78 14.88 42.50
CA ILE A 63 58.69 15.06 41.05
C ILE A 63 59.57 14.02 40.37
N ASP A 64 59.05 13.33 39.34
CA ASP A 64 59.86 12.87 38.21
C ASP A 64 59.00 12.70 36.96
N SER A 65 59.51 13.28 35.88
CA SER A 65 59.07 13.17 34.50
C SER A 65 59.42 11.80 33.93
N ASP A 66 58.49 11.09 33.29
CA ASP A 66 58.81 10.24 32.13
C ASP A 66 57.55 9.76 31.37
N ASN A 67 57.53 10.15 30.09
CA ASN A 67 56.98 9.51 28.87
C ASN A 67 55.74 8.57 28.96
N PRO A 68 54.61 8.86 28.27
CA PRO A 68 53.56 7.86 28.08
C PRO A 68 53.94 6.92 26.93
N THR A 69 54.24 5.68 27.29
CA THR A 69 54.31 4.53 26.40
C THR A 69 52.99 4.33 25.67
N THR A 70 53.10 4.25 24.34
CA THR A 70 52.28 3.48 23.39
C THR A 70 50.96 2.92 23.92
N SER A 71 49.87 3.49 23.43
CA SER A 71 48.54 2.89 23.41
C SER A 71 48.60 1.45 22.91
N GLU A 72 48.34 0.49 23.80
CA GLU A 72 48.11 -0.91 23.45
C GLU A 72 46.87 -1.00 22.55
N GLU A 73 47.07 -1.33 21.27
CA GLU A 73 46.01 -1.85 20.42
C GLU A 73 45.53 -3.20 20.98
N PRO A 74 44.21 -3.48 20.97
CA PRO A 74 43.68 -4.72 21.54
C PRO A 74 44.27 -5.94 20.81
N ALA A 75 44.85 -6.86 21.58
CA ALA A 75 45.38 -8.11 21.05
C ALA A 75 44.25 -8.98 20.46
N HIS A 76 44.12 -8.97 19.14
CA HIS A 76 43.16 -9.81 18.43
C HIS A 76 43.65 -11.28 18.41
N ASP A 77 42.81 -12.20 18.91
CA ASP A 77 43.07 -13.63 18.88
C ASP A 77 42.92 -14.19 17.46
N PHE A 78 44.03 -14.55 16.80
CA PHE A 78 44.03 -15.18 15.47
C PHE A 78 44.08 -16.72 15.54
N SER A 79 43.98 -17.31 16.74
CA SER A 79 44.10 -18.77 16.92
C SER A 79 42.87 -19.56 16.44
N SER A 80 41.76 -18.88 16.15
CA SER A 80 40.51 -19.49 15.69
C SER A 80 39.91 -18.78 14.47
N HIS A 81 39.06 -19.50 13.71
CA HIS A 81 38.29 -18.91 12.62
C HIS A 81 37.41 -17.74 13.10
N VAL A 82 36.83 -17.88 14.30
CA VAL A 82 35.97 -16.86 14.93
C VAL A 82 36.78 -15.62 15.27
N GLY A 83 37.95 -15.79 15.91
CA GLY A 83 38.81 -14.67 16.27
C GLY A 83 39.33 -13.90 15.07
N THR A 84 39.73 -14.62 14.01
CA THR A 84 40.13 -14.00 12.73
C THR A 84 38.97 -13.27 12.04
N ALA A 85 37.76 -13.85 12.06
CA ALA A 85 36.55 -13.23 11.52
C ALA A 85 36.20 -11.93 12.25
N ASN A 86 36.23 -11.94 13.58
CA ASN A 86 35.97 -10.76 14.41
C ASN A 86 37.02 -9.67 14.19
N ALA A 87 38.30 -10.04 14.09
CA ALA A 87 39.37 -9.10 13.75
C ALA A 87 39.18 -8.49 12.36
N LEU A 88 38.82 -9.30 11.36
CA LEU A 88 38.51 -8.81 10.01
C LEU A 88 37.38 -7.78 10.04
N ILE A 89 36.28 -8.07 10.74
CA ILE A 89 35.14 -7.17 10.85
C ILE A 89 35.56 -5.86 11.53
N ALA A 90 36.24 -5.95 12.66
CA ALA A 90 36.69 -4.77 13.41
C ALA A 90 37.64 -3.87 12.59
N THR A 91 38.58 -4.46 11.84
CA THR A 91 39.60 -3.70 11.10
C THR A 91 39.09 -3.16 9.77
N HIS A 92 38.33 -3.95 9.00
CA HIS A 92 38.01 -3.64 7.60
C HIS A 92 36.53 -3.32 7.35
N TYR A 93 35.65 -3.66 8.30
CA TYR A 93 34.20 -3.51 8.16
C TYR A 93 33.60 -2.88 9.43
N PRO A 94 34.00 -1.65 9.79
CA PRO A 94 33.54 -0.99 11.02
C PRO A 94 32.02 -0.77 11.06
N GLY A 95 31.37 -0.74 9.88
CA GLY A 95 29.91 -0.73 9.74
C GLY A 95 29.25 -2.10 9.89
N GLY A 96 29.98 -3.13 10.31
CA GLY A 96 29.53 -4.52 10.37
C GLY A 96 29.58 -5.24 9.03
N LEU A 97 29.42 -6.55 9.09
CA LEU A 97 29.31 -7.44 7.93
C LEU A 97 28.03 -8.25 8.05
N PHE A 98 27.25 -8.34 6.97
CA PHE A 98 25.92 -8.94 6.96
C PHE A 98 25.75 -9.81 5.70
N PHE A 99 25.21 -11.01 5.85
CA PHE A 99 24.89 -11.91 4.76
C PHE A 99 23.39 -11.88 4.48
N VAL A 100 23.02 -11.28 3.35
CA VAL A 100 21.63 -11.05 2.95
C VAL A 100 21.47 -11.34 1.46
N ALA A 101 20.41 -12.06 1.09
CA ALA A 101 20.07 -12.42 -0.29
C ALA A 101 21.21 -13.12 -1.06
N GLY A 102 22.02 -13.94 -0.36
CA GLY A 102 23.11 -14.70 -0.98
C GLY A 102 24.41 -13.93 -1.19
N GLY A 103 24.53 -12.71 -0.65
CA GLY A 103 25.74 -11.90 -0.72
C GLY A 103 26.13 -11.33 0.64
N LEU A 104 27.41 -10.99 0.80
CA LEU A 104 27.92 -10.23 1.94
C LEU A 104 27.84 -8.74 1.64
N TRP A 105 27.47 -7.98 2.66
CA TRP A 105 27.28 -6.54 2.59
C TRP A 105 27.90 -5.88 3.82
N THR A 106 28.30 -4.63 3.66
CA THR A 106 28.82 -3.79 4.75
C THR A 106 28.27 -2.39 4.61
N LEU A 107 28.22 -1.66 5.72
CA LEU A 107 27.81 -0.26 5.73
C LEU A 107 29.02 0.65 5.49
N ARG A 108 29.00 1.43 4.41
CA ARG A 108 29.97 2.49 4.09
C ARG A 108 29.24 3.79 3.83
N ASP A 109 29.62 4.86 4.51
CA ASP A 109 29.02 6.20 4.36
C ASP A 109 27.48 6.20 4.44
N GLY A 110 26.94 5.33 5.32
CA GLY A 110 25.50 5.20 5.51
C GLY A 110 24.74 4.43 4.43
N GLN A 111 25.45 3.84 3.45
CA GLN A 111 24.87 3.01 2.39
C GLN A 111 25.29 1.54 2.51
N ASN A 112 24.39 0.63 2.14
CA ASN A 112 24.69 -0.80 2.05
C ASN A 112 25.49 -1.06 0.78
N VAL A 113 26.74 -1.47 0.94
CA VAL A 113 27.64 -1.77 -0.18
C VAL A 113 27.92 -3.26 -0.22
N ALA A 114 27.74 -3.86 -1.40
CA ALA A 114 28.07 -5.27 -1.61
C ALA A 114 29.58 -5.48 -1.43
N VAL A 115 29.96 -6.41 -0.56
CA VAL A 115 31.35 -6.79 -0.36
C VAL A 115 31.68 -7.88 -1.37
N SER A 116 32.55 -7.55 -2.33
CA SER A 116 32.98 -8.55 -3.31
C SER A 116 33.79 -9.66 -2.65
N GLY A 117 33.62 -10.90 -3.13
CA GLY A 117 34.40 -12.02 -2.64
C GLY A 117 35.91 -11.87 -2.86
N GLN A 118 36.35 -11.04 -3.82
CA GLN A 118 37.77 -10.72 -4.00
C GLN A 118 38.28 -9.75 -2.93
N GLU A 119 37.51 -8.70 -2.61
CA GLU A 119 37.86 -7.74 -1.56
C GLU A 119 37.99 -8.44 -0.21
N LEU A 120 37.02 -9.28 0.15
CA LEU A 120 37.02 -10.04 1.40
C LEU A 120 38.24 -10.96 1.52
N LYS A 121 38.55 -11.71 0.45
CA LYS A 121 39.72 -12.60 0.41
C LYS A 121 41.03 -11.83 0.49
N ARG A 122 41.13 -10.67 -0.16
CA ARG A 122 42.30 -9.79 -0.10
C ARG A 122 42.52 -9.29 1.32
N ASN A 123 41.47 -8.78 1.97
CA ASN A 123 41.56 -8.26 3.34
C ASN A 123 41.93 -9.39 4.33
N LEU A 124 41.34 -10.59 4.19
CA LEU A 124 41.73 -11.76 4.98
C LEU A 124 43.19 -12.19 4.75
N ALA A 125 43.67 -12.17 3.51
CA ALA A 125 45.06 -12.49 3.20
C ALA A 125 46.04 -11.50 3.83
N HIS A 126 45.69 -10.19 3.83
CA HIS A 126 46.49 -9.17 4.51
C HIS A 126 46.50 -9.35 6.03
N LEU A 127 45.34 -9.64 6.62
CA LEU A 127 45.19 -9.82 8.07
C LEU A 127 45.96 -11.05 8.58
N LEU A 128 45.89 -12.17 7.85
CA LEU A 128 46.56 -13.42 8.20
C LEU A 128 48.06 -13.43 7.86
N GLY A 129 48.50 -12.60 6.92
CA GLY A 129 49.89 -12.56 6.47
C GLY A 129 50.42 -13.94 6.07
N ASN A 130 51.57 -14.34 6.64
CA ASN A 130 52.24 -15.59 6.32
C ASN A 130 51.51 -16.87 6.78
N THR A 131 50.50 -16.75 7.66
CA THR A 131 49.68 -17.90 8.11
C THR A 131 48.45 -18.13 7.21
N GLY A 132 48.17 -17.19 6.30
CA GLY A 132 46.99 -17.20 5.42
C GLY A 132 47.11 -18.19 4.27
N THR A 133 46.67 -19.43 4.47
CA THR A 133 46.52 -20.40 3.37
C THR A 133 45.20 -20.19 2.61
N ALA A 134 45.17 -20.54 1.32
CA ALA A 134 43.94 -20.45 0.51
C ALA A 134 42.77 -21.27 1.10
N SER A 135 43.07 -22.40 1.75
CA SER A 135 42.07 -23.23 2.43
C SER A 135 41.48 -22.54 3.64
N LEU A 136 42.33 -21.95 4.51
CA LEU A 136 41.90 -21.22 5.69
C LEU A 136 41.02 -20.02 5.33
N ILE A 137 41.43 -19.22 4.34
CA ILE A 137 40.63 -18.09 3.84
C ILE A 137 39.26 -18.58 3.37
N LYS A 138 39.20 -19.67 2.61
CA LYS A 138 37.92 -20.24 2.14
C LYS A 138 37.03 -20.68 3.30
N GLN A 139 37.60 -21.29 4.34
CA GLN A 139 36.85 -21.70 5.54
C GLN A 139 36.31 -20.50 6.32
N ILE A 140 37.11 -19.44 6.50
CA ILE A 140 36.67 -18.23 7.21
C ILE A 140 35.59 -17.48 6.42
N VAL A 141 35.73 -17.36 5.10
CA VAL A 141 34.66 -16.78 4.27
C VAL A 141 33.37 -17.58 4.44
N LYS A 142 33.44 -18.91 4.46
CA LYS A 142 32.25 -19.73 4.66
C LYS A 142 31.65 -19.59 6.05
N TYR A 143 32.49 -19.42 7.07
CA TYR A 143 32.05 -19.11 8.43
C TYR A 143 31.32 -17.76 8.48
N LEU A 144 31.87 -16.70 7.87
CA LEU A 144 31.24 -15.38 7.80
C LEU A 144 29.89 -15.42 7.08
N GLU A 145 29.76 -16.20 6.00
CA GLU A 145 28.48 -16.41 5.32
C GLU A 145 27.41 -17.07 6.20
N ILE A 146 27.79 -17.74 7.29
CA ILE A 146 26.88 -18.41 8.24
C ILE A 146 26.61 -17.51 9.46
N ASP A 147 27.67 -16.93 10.03
CA ASP A 147 27.61 -16.15 11.26
C ASP A 147 26.97 -14.77 11.05
N CYS A 148 27.18 -14.17 9.87
CA CYS A 148 26.64 -12.87 9.53
C CYS A 148 25.23 -12.93 8.90
N VAL A 149 24.59 -14.10 8.82
CA VAL A 149 23.25 -14.25 8.23
C VAL A 149 22.25 -13.38 8.97
N VAL A 150 21.54 -12.53 8.23
CA VAL A 150 20.33 -11.87 8.74
C VAL A 150 19.12 -12.61 8.20
N THR A 151 18.37 -13.25 9.08
CA THR A 151 17.20 -14.06 8.71
C THR A 151 16.02 -13.17 8.32
N ASP A 152 15.11 -13.68 7.48
CA ASP A 152 13.90 -12.93 7.12
C ASP A 152 13.02 -12.56 8.33
N ALA A 153 13.09 -13.33 9.42
CA ALA A 153 12.41 -13.02 10.68
C ALA A 153 13.02 -11.80 11.38
N GLU A 154 14.35 -11.69 11.40
CA GLU A 154 15.06 -10.54 11.98
C GLU A 154 14.91 -9.27 11.15
N ARG A 155 14.63 -9.42 9.85
CA ARG A 155 14.37 -8.30 8.93
C ARG A 155 12.94 -7.77 9.01
N GLN A 156 12.03 -8.42 9.76
CA GLN A 156 10.67 -7.92 9.87
C GLN A 156 10.61 -6.64 10.69
N PRO A 157 9.99 -5.56 10.17
CA PRO A 157 9.78 -4.33 10.92
C PRO A 157 8.84 -4.56 12.09
N LYS A 158 9.14 -3.93 13.22
CA LYS A 158 8.25 -3.92 14.39
C LYS A 158 7.15 -2.87 14.18
N ALA A 159 5.94 -3.21 14.61
CA ALA A 159 4.85 -2.24 14.65
C ALA A 159 5.21 -1.03 15.53
N GLY A 160 4.72 0.15 15.16
CA GLY A 160 4.99 1.40 15.89
C GLY A 160 6.40 1.97 15.72
N HIS A 161 7.24 1.37 14.87
CA HIS A 161 8.61 1.83 14.64
C HIS A 161 8.81 2.23 13.18
N ILE A 162 9.60 3.29 12.96
CA ILE A 162 10.10 3.71 11.65
C ILE A 162 11.62 3.59 11.67
N TYR A 163 12.17 2.91 10.68
CA TYR A 163 13.59 2.63 10.61
C TYR A 163 14.25 3.66 9.70
N PHE A 164 15.07 4.53 10.27
CA PHE A 164 15.83 5.54 9.56
C PHE A 164 17.30 5.16 9.49
N SER A 165 18.05 5.92 8.70
CA SER A 165 19.47 5.71 8.50
C SER A 165 20.30 6.04 9.76
N ASN A 166 19.76 6.83 10.70
CA ASN A 166 20.45 7.21 11.94
C ASN A 166 19.84 6.59 13.21
N GLY A 167 18.82 5.72 13.07
CA GLY A 167 18.22 5.05 14.22
C GLY A 167 16.83 4.50 13.94
N VAL A 168 16.12 4.15 15.00
CA VAL A 168 14.73 3.70 14.95
C VAL A 168 13.87 4.72 15.69
N TYR A 169 12.92 5.29 14.99
CA TYR A 169 11.97 6.23 15.56
C TYR A 169 10.77 5.47 16.13
N ASP A 170 10.55 5.58 17.43
CA ASP A 170 9.37 5.04 18.11
C ASP A 170 8.23 6.07 18.03
N ILE A 171 7.12 5.68 17.39
CA ILE A 171 5.98 6.56 17.16
C ILE A 171 5.24 6.88 18.47
N GLN A 172 5.18 5.94 19.42
CA GLN A 172 4.49 6.14 20.69
C GLN A 172 5.32 6.98 21.64
N ALA A 173 6.62 6.69 21.77
CA ALA A 173 7.52 7.48 22.59
C ALA A 173 7.85 8.84 21.96
N ASN A 174 7.64 8.99 20.64
CA ASN A 174 7.97 10.19 19.86
C ASN A 174 9.48 10.51 19.91
N GLU A 175 10.32 9.47 19.95
CA GLU A 175 11.77 9.57 20.16
C GLU A 175 12.55 8.73 19.15
N LEU A 176 13.74 9.21 18.77
CA LEU A 176 14.69 8.48 17.94
C LEU A 176 15.64 7.68 18.85
N LEU A 177 15.57 6.36 18.77
CA LEU A 177 16.46 5.45 19.46
C LEU A 177 17.70 5.16 18.57
N PRO A 178 18.93 5.43 19.04
CA PRO A 178 20.14 5.13 18.28
C PRO A 178 20.37 3.61 18.25
N VAL A 179 20.18 2.98 17.08
CA VAL A 179 20.35 1.54 16.91
C VAL A 179 21.22 1.27 15.68
N ALA A 180 22.29 0.50 15.85
CA ALA A 180 23.29 0.22 14.82
C ALA A 180 22.76 -0.60 13.61
N ASN A 181 21.64 -1.30 13.77
CA ASN A 181 21.17 -2.33 12.82
C ASN A 181 19.80 -2.05 12.18
N SER A 182 19.30 -0.81 12.21
CA SER A 182 17.97 -0.45 11.66
C SER A 182 17.85 -0.66 10.14
N ARG A 183 18.97 -0.66 9.40
CA ARG A 183 18.99 -0.61 7.92
C ARG A 183 18.78 -1.95 7.19
N TRP A 184 18.77 -3.09 7.89
CA TRP A 184 18.50 -4.41 7.30
C TRP A 184 17.03 -4.82 7.36
N ILE A 185 16.25 -4.03 8.11
CA ILE A 185 14.82 -4.19 8.26
C ILE A 185 14.13 -3.81 6.95
N TYR A 186 13.14 -4.61 6.56
CA TYR A 186 12.29 -4.28 5.42
C TYR A 186 11.60 -2.94 5.64
N GLY A 187 11.66 -2.07 4.63
CA GLY A 187 11.12 -0.71 4.73
C GLY A 187 12.00 0.29 5.48
N ALA A 188 13.29 0.00 5.70
CA ALA A 188 14.20 1.01 6.25
C ALA A 188 14.37 2.19 5.29
N ILE A 189 14.07 3.39 5.76
CA ILE A 189 14.17 4.64 5.01
C ILE A 189 15.64 5.07 4.94
N PRO A 190 16.21 5.31 3.74
CA PRO A 190 17.65 5.58 3.57
C PRO A 190 18.04 7.02 3.92
N HIS A 191 17.22 7.72 4.71
CA HIS A 191 17.44 9.09 5.15
C HIS A 191 17.57 9.14 6.67
N PRO A 192 18.37 10.07 7.22
CA PRO A 192 18.36 10.32 8.66
C PRO A 192 17.05 10.99 9.05
N TYR A 193 16.55 10.67 10.24
CA TYR A 193 15.50 11.46 10.86
C TYR A 193 16.11 12.64 11.60
N GLU A 194 15.63 13.84 11.28
CA GLU A 194 16.01 15.09 11.92
C GLU A 194 14.76 15.75 12.49
N VAL A 195 14.91 16.40 13.64
CA VAL A 195 13.81 17.19 14.21
C VAL A 195 13.54 18.36 13.26
N PRO A 196 12.29 18.56 12.79
CA PRO A 196 12.01 19.60 11.83
C PRO A 196 12.24 20.98 12.44
N HIS A 197 13.08 21.78 11.80
CA HIS A 197 13.26 23.19 12.14
C HIS A 197 12.28 24.10 11.37
N GLU A 198 11.91 23.69 10.16
CA GLU A 198 11.07 24.46 9.22
C GLU A 198 10.19 23.53 8.39
N PRO A 199 9.02 24.00 7.90
CA PRO A 199 8.19 23.24 6.98
C PRO A 199 8.86 23.09 5.59
N PRO A 200 8.52 22.02 4.83
CA PRO A 200 9.00 21.82 3.47
C PRO A 200 8.27 22.77 2.50
N SER A 201 8.71 24.03 2.47
CA SER A 201 8.00 25.13 1.82
C SER A 201 7.94 24.94 0.30
N LEU A 202 8.99 24.41 -0.34
CA LEU A 202 8.96 24.18 -1.79
C LEU A 202 7.98 23.06 -2.15
N PHE A 203 7.97 21.97 -1.38
CA PHE A 203 7.03 20.87 -1.55
C PHE A 203 5.59 21.30 -1.30
N LEU A 204 5.33 22.09 -0.26
CA LEU A 204 4.01 22.67 -0.01
C LEU A 204 3.57 23.62 -1.14
N ASN A 205 4.47 24.45 -1.67
CA ASN A 205 4.17 25.29 -2.83
C ASN A 205 3.86 24.44 -4.07
N PHE A 206 4.58 23.35 -4.30
CA PHE A 206 4.28 22.38 -5.35
C PHE A 206 2.87 21.77 -5.17
N LEU A 207 2.53 21.30 -3.96
CA LEU A 207 1.20 20.74 -3.67
C LEU A 207 0.08 21.78 -3.86
N ASN A 208 0.32 23.01 -3.43
CA ASN A 208 -0.62 24.11 -3.65
C ASN A 208 -0.80 24.45 -5.14
N GLY A 209 0.28 24.35 -5.93
CA GLY A 209 0.24 24.58 -7.38
C GLY A 209 -0.58 23.51 -8.12
N ILE A 210 -0.34 22.22 -7.83
CA ILE A 210 -1.02 21.11 -8.53
C ILE A 210 -2.53 21.03 -8.24
N PHE A 211 -3.00 21.59 -7.12
CA PHE A 211 -4.42 21.65 -6.74
C PHE A 211 -4.98 23.08 -6.69
N SER A 212 -4.26 24.06 -7.22
CA SER A 212 -4.71 25.45 -7.25
C SER A 212 -6.09 25.57 -7.90
N GLY A 213 -7.03 26.24 -7.23
CA GLY A 213 -8.42 26.39 -7.69
C GLY A 213 -9.37 25.27 -7.27
N ASP A 214 -8.87 24.17 -6.69
CA ASP A 214 -9.72 23.12 -6.15
C ASP A 214 -10.37 23.56 -4.83
N TYR A 215 -11.69 23.40 -4.73
CA TYR A 215 -12.47 23.76 -3.54
C TYR A 215 -12.13 22.91 -2.30
N ASP A 216 -11.51 21.74 -2.49
CA ASP A 216 -11.11 20.80 -1.45
C ASP A 216 -9.59 20.59 -1.37
N ILE A 217 -8.82 21.61 -1.78
CA ILE A 217 -7.34 21.60 -1.77
C ILE A 217 -6.76 21.18 -0.41
N GLU A 218 -7.28 21.69 0.70
CA GLU A 218 -6.77 21.37 2.04
C GLU A 218 -6.91 19.89 2.36
N GLN A 219 -8.05 19.27 2.02
CA GLN A 219 -8.29 17.85 2.23
C GLN A 219 -7.41 16.99 1.31
N LYS A 220 -7.15 17.46 0.08
CA LYS A 220 -6.20 16.78 -0.84
C LYS A 220 -4.78 16.78 -0.29
N ILE A 221 -4.31 17.91 0.23
CA ILE A 221 -2.98 18.04 0.85
C ILE A 221 -2.91 17.16 2.11
N ALA A 222 -3.93 17.19 2.97
CA ALA A 222 -4.01 16.34 4.15
C ALA A 222 -3.98 14.84 3.80
N LEU A 223 -4.72 14.42 2.77
CA LEU A 223 -4.69 13.05 2.26
C LEU A 223 -3.28 12.65 1.83
N ILE A 224 -2.56 13.50 1.08
CA ILE A 224 -1.18 13.24 0.67
C ILE A 224 -0.26 13.13 1.89
N GLN A 225 -0.39 14.04 2.85
CA GLN A 225 0.40 14.03 4.09
C GLN A 225 0.23 12.71 4.84
N GLN A 226 -1.03 12.32 5.06
CA GLN A 226 -1.38 11.06 5.71
C GLN A 226 -0.90 9.85 4.92
N TRP A 227 -1.04 9.86 3.59
CA TRP A 227 -0.57 8.77 2.74
C TRP A 227 0.95 8.62 2.81
N MET A 228 1.70 9.73 2.66
CA MET A 228 3.16 9.71 2.77
C MET A 228 3.62 9.24 4.14
N GLY A 229 2.95 9.67 5.22
CA GLY A 229 3.20 9.19 6.57
C GLY A 229 2.93 7.69 6.71
N TYR A 230 1.80 7.22 6.18
CA TYR A 230 1.43 5.81 6.19
C TYR A 230 2.44 4.91 5.47
N LEU A 231 3.11 5.44 4.45
CA LEU A 231 4.15 4.72 3.73
C LEU A 231 5.43 4.50 4.57
N LEU A 232 5.66 5.25 5.65
CA LEU A 232 6.87 5.13 6.49
C LEU A 232 6.84 3.90 7.41
N ILE A 233 5.67 3.33 7.67
CA ILE A 233 5.51 2.14 8.52
C ILE A 233 5.17 0.91 7.68
N ALA A 234 5.35 -0.30 8.22
CA ALA A 234 4.96 -1.54 7.57
C ALA A 234 3.55 -2.00 8.01
N ASP A 235 2.54 -1.15 7.78
CA ASP A 235 1.16 -1.40 8.15
C ASP A 235 0.22 -1.39 6.92
N THR A 236 -0.80 -2.25 6.94
CA THR A 236 -1.88 -2.35 5.93
C THR A 236 -3.28 -2.26 6.53
N SER A 237 -3.40 -1.88 7.81
CA SER A 237 -4.66 -1.81 8.57
C SER A 237 -5.72 -0.91 7.92
N GLN A 238 -5.31 0.13 7.17
CA GLN A 238 -6.23 1.02 6.47
C GLN A 238 -6.90 0.33 5.27
N GLN A 239 -6.26 -0.71 4.69
CA GLN A 239 -6.73 -1.46 3.53
C GLN A 239 -7.11 -0.55 2.35
N LYS A 240 -6.26 0.42 2.01
CA LYS A 240 -6.47 1.38 0.92
C LYS A 240 -5.39 1.28 -0.16
N MET A 241 -5.81 1.57 -1.38
CA MET A 241 -4.99 1.85 -2.56
C MET A 241 -5.30 3.27 -3.04
N LEU A 242 -4.26 4.04 -3.34
CA LEU A 242 -4.38 5.40 -3.83
C LEU A 242 -4.30 5.42 -5.37
N VAL A 243 -5.28 6.03 -6.01
CA VAL A 243 -5.32 6.24 -7.46
C VAL A 243 -5.13 7.72 -7.74
N LEU A 244 -4.01 8.07 -8.35
CA LEU A 244 -3.71 9.42 -8.85
C LEU A 244 -4.28 9.54 -10.26
N PHE A 245 -5.30 10.38 -10.41
CA PHE A 245 -6.09 10.45 -11.63
C PHE A 245 -6.08 11.85 -12.24
N GLY A 246 -5.79 11.98 -13.53
CA GLY A 246 -5.82 13.26 -14.25
C GLY A 246 -5.27 13.15 -15.67
N SER A 247 -5.45 14.17 -16.50
CA SER A 247 -5.24 14.14 -17.97
C SER A 247 -3.78 14.22 -18.47
N GLY A 248 -2.80 14.13 -17.57
CA GLY A 248 -1.36 14.11 -17.89
C GLY A 248 -0.75 15.52 -18.03
N ALA A 249 0.51 15.66 -17.61
CA ALA A 249 1.15 16.96 -17.32
C ALA A 249 0.54 17.71 -16.12
N ASN A 250 0.12 16.96 -15.08
CA ASN A 250 -0.61 17.50 -13.91
C ASN A 250 0.18 17.36 -12.59
N GLY A 251 1.49 17.10 -12.65
CA GLY A 251 2.33 16.91 -11.45
C GLY A 251 2.31 15.51 -10.82
N LYS A 252 1.45 14.58 -11.28
CA LYS A 252 1.37 13.19 -10.76
C LYS A 252 2.74 12.49 -10.70
N SER A 253 3.50 12.53 -11.80
CA SER A 253 4.82 11.88 -11.88
C SER A 253 5.84 12.52 -10.95
N VAL A 254 5.79 13.84 -10.77
CA VAL A 254 6.67 14.56 -9.83
C VAL A 254 6.38 14.12 -8.39
N LEU A 255 5.10 14.01 -8.01
CA LEU A 255 4.71 13.49 -6.70
C LEU A 255 5.17 12.03 -6.49
N CYS A 256 4.98 11.15 -7.48
CA CYS A 256 5.50 9.78 -7.43
C CYS A 256 7.02 9.75 -7.23
N ASP A 257 7.76 10.62 -7.92
CA ASP A 257 9.21 10.71 -7.81
C ASP A 257 9.63 11.16 -6.40
N VAL A 258 9.00 12.18 -5.83
CA VAL A 258 9.27 12.65 -4.46
C VAL A 258 9.01 11.54 -3.44
N ILE A 259 7.87 10.84 -3.53
CA ILE A 259 7.55 9.72 -2.64
C ILE A 259 8.58 8.60 -2.79
N THR A 260 8.98 8.29 -4.03
CA THR A 260 9.98 7.23 -4.29
C THR A 260 11.33 7.56 -3.69
N HIS A 261 11.79 8.81 -3.81
CA HIS A 261 13.05 9.23 -3.20
C HIS A 261 12.94 9.32 -1.68
N MET A 262 11.80 9.76 -1.13
CA MET A 262 11.55 9.77 0.31
C MET A 262 11.66 8.37 0.90
N LEU A 263 11.06 7.37 0.25
CA LEU A 263 11.14 5.98 0.72
C LEU A 263 12.48 5.31 0.40
N GLY A 264 13.20 5.77 -0.61
CA GLY A 264 14.31 5.04 -1.21
C GLY A 264 13.84 4.09 -2.29
N THR A 265 14.58 4.04 -3.39
CA THR A 265 14.26 3.22 -4.57
C THR A 265 14.15 1.73 -4.23
N ASP A 266 14.93 1.25 -3.26
CA ASP A 266 14.88 -0.15 -2.80
C ASP A 266 13.59 -0.49 -2.03
N ASN A 267 12.84 0.49 -1.54
CA ASN A 267 11.55 0.27 -0.88
C ASN A 267 10.35 0.39 -1.82
N VAL A 268 10.60 0.70 -3.10
CA VAL A 268 9.56 0.87 -4.12
C VAL A 268 9.66 -0.23 -5.17
N SER A 269 8.50 -0.72 -5.62
CA SER A 269 8.35 -1.64 -6.74
C SER A 269 7.45 -1.04 -7.82
N HIS A 270 7.53 -1.58 -9.03
CA HIS A 270 6.79 -1.11 -10.20
C HIS A 270 6.04 -2.25 -10.90
N ALA A 271 5.55 -3.22 -10.13
CA ALA A 271 4.73 -4.30 -10.65
C ALA A 271 3.40 -3.74 -11.20
N MET A 272 3.06 -4.16 -12.42
CA MET A 272 1.76 -3.86 -13.01
C MET A 272 0.66 -4.64 -12.27
N LEU A 273 -0.41 -3.96 -11.88
CA LEU A 273 -1.46 -4.56 -11.04
C LEU A 273 -2.22 -5.71 -11.71
N ASP A 274 -2.37 -5.68 -13.03
CA ASP A 274 -2.99 -6.73 -13.84
C ASP A 274 -2.14 -8.02 -13.90
N ARG A 275 -0.85 -7.94 -13.54
CA ARG A 275 0.06 -9.09 -13.50
C ARG A 275 0.20 -9.72 -12.11
N LEU A 276 -0.54 -9.23 -11.11
CA LEU A 276 -0.49 -9.78 -9.75
C LEU A 276 -0.97 -11.22 -9.63
N GLY A 277 -1.70 -11.77 -10.62
CA GLY A 277 -2.01 -13.20 -10.68
C GLY A 277 -0.78 -14.09 -10.84
N ASN A 278 0.35 -13.55 -11.31
CA ASN A 278 1.61 -14.28 -11.47
C ASN A 278 2.44 -14.27 -10.16
N ALA A 279 2.73 -15.45 -9.61
CA ALA A 279 3.49 -15.62 -8.37
C ALA A 279 4.91 -15.04 -8.42
N ALA A 280 5.57 -15.05 -9.59
CA ALA A 280 6.89 -14.47 -9.79
C ALA A 280 6.88 -12.93 -9.86
N VAL A 281 5.74 -12.32 -10.20
CA VAL A 281 5.58 -10.86 -10.10
C VAL A 281 5.39 -10.47 -8.64
N ARG A 282 4.60 -11.25 -7.89
CA ARG A 282 4.35 -11.01 -6.46
C ARG A 282 5.60 -11.13 -5.59
N SER A 283 6.59 -11.94 -5.97
CA SER A 283 7.87 -11.98 -5.25
C SER A 283 8.62 -10.65 -5.25
N GLY A 284 8.38 -9.77 -6.24
CA GLY A 284 8.95 -8.43 -6.30
C GLY A 284 8.35 -7.42 -5.30
N LEU A 285 7.25 -7.79 -4.64
CA LEU A 285 6.58 -6.96 -3.63
C LEU A 285 7.15 -7.19 -2.22
N GLU A 286 7.91 -8.27 -2.03
CA GLU A 286 8.42 -8.66 -0.73
C GLU A 286 9.37 -7.61 -0.16
N GLY A 287 9.11 -7.21 1.08
CA GLY A 287 9.95 -6.24 1.78
C GLY A 287 9.85 -4.79 1.30
N LYS A 288 8.91 -4.50 0.39
CA LYS A 288 8.68 -3.17 -0.18
C LYS A 288 7.57 -2.44 0.58
N LEU A 289 7.69 -1.10 0.67
CA LEU A 289 6.69 -0.23 1.29
C LEU A 289 5.64 0.29 0.30
N LEU A 290 6.02 0.42 -0.97
CA LEU A 290 5.16 0.96 -2.02
C LEU A 290 5.32 0.20 -3.34
N ASN A 291 4.21 -0.05 -4.03
CA ASN A 291 4.20 -0.37 -5.45
C ASN A 291 3.57 0.79 -6.21
N VAL A 292 4.31 1.37 -7.15
CA VAL A 292 3.80 2.39 -8.08
C VAL A 292 3.57 1.73 -9.43
N SER A 293 2.29 1.51 -9.78
CA SER A 293 1.92 1.00 -11.09
C SER A 293 1.66 2.17 -12.05
N PRO A 294 2.43 2.31 -13.13
CA PRO A 294 2.06 3.20 -14.23
C PRO A 294 0.89 2.60 -15.01
N ASP A 295 -0.03 3.48 -15.45
CA ASP A 295 -1.03 3.32 -16.50
C ASP A 295 -1.67 1.92 -16.65
N LEU A 296 -2.94 1.80 -16.27
CA LEU A 296 -3.68 0.55 -16.37
C LEU A 296 -4.27 0.40 -17.78
N SER A 297 -3.41 0.06 -18.73
CA SER A 297 -3.77 -0.07 -20.15
C SER A 297 -4.72 -1.23 -20.47
N VAL A 298 -4.95 -2.15 -19.53
CA VAL A 298 -5.76 -3.35 -19.71
C VAL A 298 -6.78 -3.45 -18.57
N ARG A 299 -7.97 -4.00 -18.86
CA ARG A 299 -8.97 -4.44 -17.86
C ARG A 299 -8.23 -4.98 -16.64
N ILE A 300 -8.39 -4.35 -15.47
CA ILE A 300 -7.91 -4.99 -14.25
C ILE A 300 -8.82 -6.21 -14.09
N ILE A 301 -8.24 -7.38 -14.32
CA ILE A 301 -8.80 -8.60 -13.77
C ILE A 301 -8.55 -8.45 -12.28
N ILE A 302 -9.56 -7.97 -11.56
CA ILE A 302 -9.51 -7.80 -10.11
C ILE A 302 -9.46 -9.19 -9.52
N ASP A 303 -8.24 -9.68 -9.41
CA ASP A 303 -7.91 -10.94 -8.82
C ASP A 303 -8.09 -10.87 -7.30
N GLY A 304 -8.36 -12.00 -6.67
CA GLY A 304 -8.31 -12.13 -5.22
C GLY A 304 -6.97 -11.62 -4.65
N TYR A 305 -5.89 -11.76 -5.43
CA TYR A 305 -4.57 -11.26 -5.04
C TYR A 305 -4.49 -9.74 -4.90
N LEU A 306 -5.19 -8.94 -5.71
CA LEU A 306 -5.16 -7.47 -5.54
C LEU A 306 -5.75 -7.10 -4.17
N LYS A 307 -6.89 -7.70 -3.80
CA LYS A 307 -7.53 -7.47 -2.49
C LYS A 307 -6.66 -7.99 -1.35
N ALA A 308 -6.04 -9.15 -1.53
CA ALA A 308 -5.15 -9.76 -0.55
C ALA A 308 -3.92 -8.85 -0.29
N VAL A 309 -3.28 -8.34 -1.33
CA VAL A 309 -2.16 -7.40 -1.22
C VAL A 309 -2.57 -6.12 -0.50
N ILE A 310 -3.69 -5.50 -0.88
CA ILE A 310 -4.17 -4.28 -0.21
C ILE A 310 -4.49 -4.52 1.28
N SER A 311 -5.01 -5.71 1.60
CA SER A 311 -5.37 -6.07 2.97
C SER A 311 -4.19 -6.59 3.80
N GLY A 312 -3.04 -6.88 3.19
CA GLY A 312 -1.92 -7.53 3.86
C GLY A 312 -2.17 -9.01 4.17
N ASP A 313 -3.06 -9.67 3.43
CA ASP A 313 -3.33 -11.09 3.57
C ASP A 313 -2.13 -11.91 3.05
N LYS A 314 -1.93 -13.10 3.61
CA LYS A 314 -0.89 -14.02 3.17
C LYS A 314 -1.07 -14.38 1.68
N ILE A 315 0.01 -14.28 0.91
CA ILE A 315 0.04 -14.59 -0.52
C ILE A 315 1.20 -15.52 -0.83
N ASP A 316 0.98 -16.44 -1.77
CA ASP A 316 2.04 -17.30 -2.29
C ASP A 316 2.85 -16.57 -3.36
N VAL A 317 4.17 -16.75 -3.31
CA VAL A 317 5.15 -16.16 -4.22
C VAL A 317 6.13 -17.22 -4.69
N GLU A 318 6.73 -16.95 -5.85
CA GLU A 318 7.72 -17.85 -6.46
C GLU A 318 8.98 -17.06 -6.83
N ARG A 319 10.11 -17.40 -6.19
CA ARG A 319 11.42 -16.93 -6.64
C ARG A 319 11.95 -17.87 -7.72
N LYS A 320 12.63 -17.32 -8.72
CA LYS A 320 13.16 -18.12 -9.84
C LYS A 320 14.11 -19.19 -9.30
N TYR A 321 13.86 -20.44 -9.67
CA TYR A 321 14.65 -21.61 -9.25
C TYR A 321 14.61 -21.93 -7.75
N GLN A 322 13.56 -21.50 -7.03
CA GLN A 322 13.32 -21.84 -5.63
C GLN A 322 11.91 -22.41 -5.47
N ASP A 323 11.68 -23.12 -4.36
CA ASP A 323 10.34 -23.60 -4.03
C ASP A 323 9.39 -22.43 -3.74
N PRO A 324 8.10 -22.53 -4.11
CA PRO A 324 7.09 -21.55 -3.74
C PRO A 324 6.99 -21.43 -2.22
N TYR A 325 6.79 -20.21 -1.73
CA TYR A 325 6.60 -19.94 -0.30
C TYR A 325 5.59 -18.79 -0.10
N THR A 326 5.14 -18.62 1.13
CA THR A 326 4.11 -17.64 1.48
C THR A 326 4.73 -16.43 2.17
N ILE A 327 4.32 -15.24 1.77
CA ILE A 327 4.69 -13.97 2.43
C ILE A 327 3.46 -13.25 2.97
N THR A 328 3.68 -12.36 3.94
CA THR A 328 2.69 -11.37 4.37
C THR A 328 3.13 -9.99 3.84
N PRO A 329 2.49 -9.46 2.79
CA PRO A 329 2.88 -8.18 2.22
C PRO A 329 2.47 -7.04 3.15
N HIS A 330 3.38 -6.08 3.38
CA HIS A 330 3.11 -4.83 4.09
C HIS A 330 3.13 -3.61 3.14
N ILE A 331 2.99 -3.88 1.84
CA ILE A 331 3.13 -2.90 0.76
C ILE A 331 1.82 -2.14 0.54
N ARG A 332 1.91 -0.84 0.26
CA ARG A 332 0.77 -0.05 -0.24
C ARG A 332 0.81 0.02 -1.75
N LEU A 333 -0.36 0.12 -2.36
CA LEU A 333 -0.48 0.26 -3.80
C LEU A 333 -0.82 1.71 -4.15
N MET A 334 -0.09 2.25 -5.13
CA MET A 334 -0.40 3.52 -5.75
C MET A 334 -0.44 3.36 -7.27
N VAL A 335 -1.47 3.92 -7.89
CA VAL A 335 -1.69 3.87 -9.33
C VAL A 335 -1.64 5.28 -9.87
N SER A 336 -0.84 5.53 -10.90
CA SER A 336 -0.89 6.78 -11.66
C SER A 336 -1.51 6.51 -13.02
N THR A 337 -2.69 7.05 -13.28
CA THR A 337 -3.45 6.76 -14.50
C THR A 337 -4.16 8.00 -15.04
N ASN A 338 -4.37 8.01 -16.36
CA ASN A 338 -5.19 9.01 -17.02
C ASN A 338 -6.63 8.52 -17.23
N THR A 339 -6.83 7.21 -17.29
CA THR A 339 -8.15 6.58 -17.40
C THR A 339 -8.37 5.63 -16.25
N LEU A 340 -9.53 5.70 -15.60
CA LEU A 340 -9.86 4.70 -14.59
C LEU A 340 -10.01 3.33 -15.28
N PRO A 341 -9.41 2.29 -14.71
CA PRO A 341 -9.41 0.96 -15.32
C PRO A 341 -10.83 0.41 -15.39
N PRO A 342 -11.22 -0.27 -16.49
CA PRO A 342 -12.43 -1.08 -16.45
C PRO A 342 -12.22 -2.25 -15.47
N SER A 343 -13.18 -2.47 -14.59
CA SER A 343 -13.21 -3.58 -13.62
C SER A 343 -14.43 -4.47 -13.87
N GLN A 344 -14.24 -5.79 -13.77
CA GLN A 344 -15.36 -6.74 -13.72
C GLN A 344 -15.94 -6.91 -12.31
N ASP A 345 -15.18 -6.50 -11.30
CA ASP A 345 -15.61 -6.56 -9.91
C ASP A 345 -16.25 -5.23 -9.51
N THR A 346 -17.57 -5.30 -9.32
CA THR A 346 -18.42 -4.18 -8.90
C THR A 346 -18.82 -4.30 -7.43
N SER A 347 -18.11 -5.11 -6.64
CA SER A 347 -18.44 -5.33 -5.23
C SER A 347 -18.03 -4.13 -4.35
N GLU A 348 -18.79 -3.89 -3.28
CA GLU A 348 -18.39 -2.95 -2.21
C GLU A 348 -16.98 -3.23 -1.68
N GLY A 349 -16.59 -4.51 -1.68
CA GLY A 349 -15.27 -4.91 -1.22
C GLY A 349 -14.15 -4.32 -2.04
N PHE A 350 -14.33 -4.17 -3.35
CA PHE A 350 -13.34 -3.49 -4.18
C PHE A 350 -13.38 -1.97 -3.97
N PHE A 351 -14.56 -1.35 -4.10
CA PHE A 351 -14.67 0.11 -4.04
C PHE A 351 -14.23 0.71 -2.71
N ARG A 352 -14.50 0.05 -1.57
CA ARG A 352 -14.05 0.57 -0.26
C ARG A 352 -12.53 0.65 -0.11
N ARG A 353 -11.77 -0.07 -0.94
CA ARG A 353 -10.30 -0.08 -0.92
C ARG A 353 -9.70 1.05 -1.78
N LEU A 354 -10.50 1.78 -2.55
CA LEU A 354 -10.00 2.83 -3.44
C LEU A 354 -10.11 4.21 -2.78
N ILE A 355 -9.08 5.01 -3.00
CA ILE A 355 -9.12 6.47 -2.85
C ILE A 355 -8.70 7.05 -4.20
N ILE A 356 -9.57 7.83 -4.86
CA ILE A 356 -9.29 8.42 -6.17
C ILE A 356 -8.97 9.91 -5.97
N LEU A 357 -7.69 10.25 -5.99
CA LEU A 357 -7.21 11.64 -5.89
C LEU A 357 -7.16 12.27 -7.28
N ILE A 358 -7.99 13.29 -7.50
CA ILE A 358 -8.13 13.97 -8.80
C ILE A 358 -7.13 15.13 -8.91
N PHE A 359 -6.44 15.18 -10.04
CA PHE A 359 -5.52 16.25 -10.44
C PHE A 359 -6.14 17.04 -11.61
N ASN A 360 -6.78 18.17 -11.29
CA ASN A 360 -7.54 18.97 -12.26
C ASN A 360 -6.64 19.87 -13.14
N ASN A 361 -5.52 20.35 -12.61
CA ASN A 361 -4.65 21.30 -13.30
C ASN A 361 -3.76 20.62 -14.34
N LYS A 362 -3.56 21.29 -15.48
CA LYS A 362 -2.64 20.85 -16.54
C LYS A 362 -1.61 21.94 -16.79
N PHE A 363 -0.34 21.60 -16.69
CA PHE A 363 0.79 22.51 -16.86
C PHE A 363 1.28 22.46 -18.32
N GLY A 364 1.40 23.63 -18.96
CA GLY A 364 1.96 23.74 -20.30
C GLY A 364 3.48 23.65 -20.30
N ASP A 365 4.11 23.59 -21.48
CA ASP A 365 5.57 23.50 -21.59
C ASP A 365 6.29 24.71 -20.97
N ALA A 366 5.68 25.89 -21.00
CA ALA A 366 6.21 27.11 -20.39
C ALA A 366 6.18 27.08 -18.85
N ASP A 367 5.32 26.26 -18.26
CA ASP A 367 5.17 26.12 -16.80
C ASP A 367 6.03 24.96 -16.24
N GLN A 368 6.68 24.19 -17.12
CA GLN A 368 7.49 23.05 -16.73
C GLN A 368 8.90 23.50 -16.30
N ASP A 369 9.07 23.65 -14.99
CA ASP A 369 10.41 23.78 -14.40
C ASP A 369 11.11 22.41 -14.38
N HIS A 370 12.09 22.23 -15.29
CA HIS A 370 12.90 21.01 -15.37
C HIS A 370 13.78 20.78 -14.14
N CYS A 371 14.10 21.82 -13.36
CA CYS A 371 14.90 21.73 -12.14
C CYS A 371 14.05 21.42 -10.90
N LEU A 372 12.72 21.60 -10.96
CA LEU A 372 11.81 21.43 -9.84
C LEU A 372 11.98 20.07 -9.15
N LYS A 373 12.10 18.99 -9.91
CA LYS A 373 12.30 17.64 -9.36
C LYS A 373 13.55 17.56 -8.49
N GLY A 374 14.67 18.08 -8.99
CA GLY A 374 15.93 18.08 -8.26
C GLY A 374 15.81 18.89 -6.97
N ALA A 375 15.19 20.07 -7.04
CA ALA A 375 14.98 20.92 -5.87
C ALA A 375 14.06 20.28 -4.81
N LEU A 376 12.98 19.61 -5.22
CA LEU A 376 12.09 18.88 -4.32
C LEU A 376 12.79 17.68 -3.65
N ILE A 377 13.65 16.97 -4.39
CA ILE A 377 14.43 15.86 -3.82
C ILE A 377 15.40 16.35 -2.74
N GLN A 378 16.00 17.53 -2.90
CA GLN A 378 16.85 18.12 -1.86
C GLN A 378 16.08 18.52 -0.59
N GLU A 379 14.76 18.72 -0.69
CA GLU A 379 13.91 19.07 0.46
C GLU A 379 13.36 17.84 1.21
N ILE A 380 13.66 16.61 0.77
CA ILE A 380 13.19 15.37 1.41
C ILE A 380 13.41 15.32 2.94
N PRO A 381 14.56 15.77 3.49
CA PRO A 381 14.75 15.81 4.94
C PRO A 381 13.69 16.62 5.69
N LYS A 382 13.08 17.64 5.06
CA LYS A 382 11.94 18.40 5.63
C LYS A 382 10.59 17.76 5.31
N VAL A 383 10.48 17.02 4.21
CA VAL A 383 9.26 16.29 3.82
C VAL A 383 8.99 15.11 4.75
N ILE A 384 10.03 14.42 5.24
CA ILE A 384 9.90 13.25 6.13
C ILE A 384 9.17 13.62 7.45
N PRO A 385 9.59 14.64 8.22
CA PRO A 385 8.86 15.06 9.41
C PRO A 385 7.43 15.54 9.11
N TRP A 386 7.23 16.20 7.97
CA TRP A 386 5.88 16.60 7.53
C TRP A 386 4.99 15.38 7.27
N ALA A 387 5.50 14.34 6.62
CA ALA A 387 4.81 13.08 6.42
C ALA A 387 4.55 12.34 7.75
N LEU A 388 5.52 12.34 8.67
CA LEU A 388 5.37 11.77 10.01
C LEU A 388 4.22 12.43 10.80
N GLU A 389 4.05 13.74 10.68
CA GLU A 389 2.92 14.43 11.29
C GLU A 389 1.58 13.97 10.67
N GLY A 390 1.54 13.75 9.35
CA GLY A 390 0.40 13.12 8.68
C GLY A 390 0.11 11.71 9.21
N LEU A 391 1.15 10.91 9.48
CA LEU A 391 0.97 9.59 10.08
C LEU A 391 0.32 9.70 11.47
N LYS A 392 0.78 10.61 12.32
CA LYS A 392 0.21 10.83 13.65
C LYS A 392 -1.26 11.22 13.58
N GLN A 393 -1.60 12.13 12.66
CA GLN A 393 -2.99 12.52 12.41
C GLN A 393 -3.84 11.34 11.95
N LEU A 394 -3.33 10.53 11.01
CA LEU A 394 -4.02 9.33 10.53
C LEU A 394 -4.27 8.32 11.66
N LEU A 395 -3.27 8.07 12.50
CA LEU A 395 -3.39 7.15 13.64
C LEU A 395 -4.39 7.67 14.68
N ALA A 396 -4.40 8.97 14.96
CA ALA A 396 -5.34 9.60 15.88
C ALA A 396 -6.79 9.58 15.35
N GLN A 397 -6.98 9.81 14.05
CA GLN A 397 -8.30 9.80 13.40
C GLN A 397 -8.82 8.38 13.11
N GLY A 398 -7.90 7.41 12.97
CA GLY A 398 -8.20 6.02 12.62
C GLY A 398 -8.52 5.78 11.14
N GLN A 399 -8.74 6.84 10.35
CA GLN A 399 -9.07 6.76 8.92
C GLN A 399 -8.50 7.95 8.15
N PHE A 400 -8.26 7.75 6.85
CA PHE A 400 -7.83 8.83 5.96
C PHE A 400 -8.86 9.95 5.87
N THR A 401 -8.38 11.18 5.81
CA THR A 401 -9.14 12.34 5.32
C THR A 401 -9.40 12.13 3.83
N ILE A 402 -10.67 11.93 3.46
CA ILE A 402 -11.06 11.73 2.07
C ILE A 402 -11.61 13.05 1.50
N PRO A 403 -10.97 13.63 0.47
CA PRO A 403 -11.47 14.83 -0.18
C PRO A 403 -12.88 14.61 -0.77
N PRO A 404 -13.81 15.58 -0.68
CA PRO A 404 -15.12 15.51 -1.32
C PRO A 404 -15.07 15.17 -2.82
N SER A 405 -14.09 15.71 -3.56
CA SER A 405 -13.89 15.37 -4.97
C SER A 405 -13.56 13.88 -5.16
N SER A 406 -12.81 13.28 -4.23
CA SER A 406 -12.48 11.85 -4.27
C SER A 406 -13.71 10.97 -4.02
N ILE A 407 -14.63 11.40 -3.14
CA ILE A 407 -15.92 10.73 -2.90
C ILE A 407 -16.77 10.79 -4.18
N ALA A 408 -16.86 11.96 -4.81
CA ALA A 408 -17.59 12.16 -6.05
C ALA A 408 -17.01 11.30 -7.19
N ALA A 409 -15.68 11.29 -7.37
CA ALA A 409 -15.02 10.45 -8.37
C ALA A 409 -15.25 8.95 -8.14
N LEU A 410 -15.19 8.47 -6.90
CA LEU A 410 -15.45 7.06 -6.59
C LEU A 410 -16.92 6.70 -6.87
N SER A 411 -17.85 7.60 -6.55
CA SER A 411 -19.28 7.43 -6.88
C SER A 411 -19.52 7.39 -8.39
N GLY A 412 -18.92 8.31 -9.15
CA GLY A 412 -19.00 8.34 -10.62
C GLY A 412 -18.42 7.07 -11.23
N TYR A 413 -17.21 6.69 -10.82
CA TYR A 413 -16.56 5.45 -11.29
C TYR A 413 -17.41 4.20 -11.00
N ARG A 414 -18.04 4.13 -9.82
CA ARG A 414 -18.95 3.04 -9.49
C ARG A 414 -20.20 3.00 -10.38
N GLN A 415 -20.70 4.17 -10.77
CA GLN A 415 -21.83 4.29 -11.68
C GLN A 415 -21.46 3.85 -13.10
N ASP A 416 -20.28 4.22 -13.58
CA ASP A 416 -19.76 3.84 -14.90
C ASP A 416 -19.56 2.34 -15.04
N LEU A 417 -19.21 1.67 -13.93
CA LEU A 417 -19.02 0.22 -13.88
C LEU A 417 -20.32 -0.57 -13.61
N ASP A 418 -21.48 0.06 -13.41
CA ASP A 418 -22.72 -0.65 -13.10
C ASP A 418 -23.31 -1.34 -14.35
N PRO A 419 -23.27 -2.68 -14.44
CA PRO A 419 -23.76 -3.40 -15.61
C PRO A 419 -25.26 -3.25 -15.82
N ILE A 420 -26.02 -3.02 -14.76
CA ILE A 420 -27.48 -2.84 -14.86
C ILE A 420 -27.79 -1.44 -15.36
N ARG A 421 -27.00 -0.43 -14.98
CA ARG A 421 -27.10 0.91 -15.55
C ARG A 421 -26.72 0.91 -17.02
N GLN A 422 -25.65 0.20 -17.38
CA GLN A 422 -25.23 0.04 -18.77
C GLN A 422 -26.33 -0.67 -19.59
N PHE A 423 -26.85 -1.80 -19.10
CA PHE A 423 -28.00 -2.48 -19.69
C PHE A 423 -29.21 -1.55 -19.84
N ALA A 424 -29.55 -0.78 -18.79
CA ALA A 424 -30.68 0.12 -18.84
C ALA A 424 -30.48 1.23 -19.87
N ALA A 425 -29.29 1.82 -19.95
CA ALA A 425 -28.97 2.85 -20.93
C ALA A 425 -28.99 2.33 -22.38
N GLU A 426 -28.51 1.10 -22.59
CA GLU A 426 -28.43 0.51 -23.93
C GLU A 426 -29.75 -0.10 -24.39
N CYS A 427 -30.44 -0.83 -23.51
CA CYS A 427 -31.56 -1.72 -23.86
C CYS A 427 -32.93 -1.22 -23.40
N VAL A 428 -33.01 -0.29 -22.46
CA VAL A 428 -34.28 0.12 -21.84
C VAL A 428 -34.61 1.57 -22.20
N ALA A 429 -35.81 1.81 -22.72
CA ALA A 429 -36.33 3.15 -22.98
C ALA A 429 -37.36 3.54 -21.92
N SER A 430 -37.29 4.75 -21.40
CA SER A 430 -38.36 5.36 -20.59
C SER A 430 -39.51 5.76 -21.51
N THR A 431 -40.65 5.08 -21.36
CA THR A 431 -41.87 5.39 -22.11
C THR A 431 -43.04 5.36 -21.14
N PRO A 432 -43.53 6.54 -20.70
CA PRO A 432 -44.66 6.64 -19.78
C PRO A 432 -45.92 5.91 -20.29
N ASP A 433 -46.08 5.85 -21.62
CA ASP A 433 -47.29 5.35 -22.29
C ASP A 433 -47.16 3.95 -22.90
N ALA A 434 -46.06 3.23 -22.64
CA ALA A 434 -45.93 1.86 -23.14
C ALA A 434 -46.86 0.88 -22.40
N LYS A 435 -47.35 -0.14 -23.12
CA LYS A 435 -48.09 -1.28 -22.55
C LYS A 435 -47.31 -2.03 -21.45
N GLY A 436 -46.01 -1.74 -21.32
CA GLY A 436 -45.09 -2.34 -20.36
C GLY A 436 -44.67 -3.75 -20.74
N TRP A 437 -43.54 -4.20 -20.21
CA TRP A 437 -42.99 -5.54 -20.44
C TRP A 437 -43.04 -6.36 -19.17
N ARG A 438 -43.30 -7.68 -19.28
CA ARG A 438 -43.29 -8.53 -18.09
C ARG A 438 -41.87 -8.57 -17.51
N VAL A 439 -41.77 -8.64 -16.18
CA VAL A 439 -40.47 -8.78 -15.50
C VAL A 439 -39.63 -9.93 -16.05
N VAL A 440 -40.29 -11.05 -16.42
CA VAL A 440 -39.63 -12.22 -16.99
C VAL A 440 -39.02 -11.93 -18.36
N ASP A 441 -39.69 -11.15 -19.20
CA ASP A 441 -39.22 -10.82 -20.54
C ASP A 441 -38.00 -9.90 -20.46
N ILE A 442 -38.07 -8.83 -19.65
CA ILE A 442 -36.93 -7.93 -19.40
C ILE A 442 -35.74 -8.69 -18.81
N TYR A 443 -35.99 -9.63 -17.88
CA TYR A 443 -34.94 -10.45 -17.31
C TYR A 443 -34.29 -11.39 -18.34
N ALA A 444 -35.06 -11.89 -19.31
CA ALA A 444 -34.53 -12.72 -20.39
C ALA A 444 -33.60 -11.91 -21.31
N VAL A 445 -34.01 -10.69 -21.70
CA VAL A 445 -33.16 -9.75 -22.46
C VAL A 445 -31.88 -9.42 -21.71
N TYR A 446 -31.99 -9.08 -20.41
CA TYR A 446 -30.83 -8.83 -19.56
C TYR A 446 -29.90 -10.06 -19.46
N SER A 447 -30.46 -11.27 -19.37
CA SER A 447 -29.66 -12.48 -19.26
C SER A 447 -28.82 -12.74 -20.52
N GLU A 448 -29.38 -12.49 -21.72
CA GLU A 448 -28.64 -12.61 -22.97
C GLU A 448 -27.65 -11.46 -23.17
N TRP A 449 -28.04 -10.22 -22.82
CA TRP A 449 -27.14 -9.06 -22.82
C TRP A 449 -25.93 -9.29 -21.90
N SER A 450 -26.16 -9.74 -20.66
CA SER A 450 -25.11 -10.04 -19.67
C SER A 450 -24.16 -11.12 -20.18
N LYS A 451 -24.70 -12.15 -20.84
CA LYS A 451 -23.92 -13.23 -21.44
C LYS A 451 -23.05 -12.75 -22.61
N ALA A 452 -23.61 -11.91 -23.49
CA ALA A 452 -22.89 -11.33 -24.62
C ALA A 452 -21.72 -10.44 -24.17
N HIS A 453 -21.87 -9.75 -23.03
CA HIS A 453 -20.83 -8.89 -22.45
C HIS A 453 -19.84 -9.64 -21.52
N GLY A 454 -20.02 -10.95 -21.32
CA GLY A 454 -19.19 -11.75 -20.42
C GLY A 454 -19.36 -11.38 -18.93
N ILE A 455 -20.49 -10.79 -18.56
CA ILE A 455 -20.80 -10.34 -17.20
C ILE A 455 -21.65 -11.41 -16.50
N ALA A 456 -21.37 -11.66 -15.22
CA ALA A 456 -22.17 -12.56 -14.41
C ALA A 456 -23.57 -11.97 -14.17
N LYS A 457 -24.63 -12.69 -14.56
CA LYS A 457 -26.00 -12.23 -14.40
C LYS A 457 -26.39 -12.13 -12.92
N VAL A 458 -27.10 -11.06 -12.56
CA VAL A 458 -27.74 -10.94 -11.25
C VAL A 458 -29.09 -11.66 -11.20
N SER A 459 -29.66 -11.80 -9.99
CA SER A 459 -31.03 -12.31 -9.84
C SER A 459 -32.08 -11.34 -10.39
N SER A 460 -33.23 -11.85 -10.81
CA SER A 460 -34.36 -11.01 -11.28
C SER A 460 -34.82 -9.98 -10.23
N ILE A 461 -34.73 -10.34 -8.94
CA ILE A 461 -35.06 -9.43 -7.82
C ILE A 461 -34.04 -8.29 -7.74
N THR A 462 -32.74 -8.60 -7.89
CA THR A 462 -31.67 -7.60 -7.87
C THR A 462 -31.79 -6.64 -9.05
N LEU A 463 -32.01 -7.18 -10.25
CA LEU A 463 -32.25 -6.38 -11.45
C LEU A 463 -33.43 -5.43 -11.24
N GLY A 464 -34.55 -5.95 -10.73
CA GLY A 464 -35.74 -5.14 -10.50
C GLY A 464 -35.53 -4.01 -9.50
N LYS A 465 -34.91 -4.28 -8.34
CA LYS A 465 -34.58 -3.23 -7.36
C LYS A 465 -33.72 -2.13 -7.97
N ARG A 466 -32.73 -2.50 -8.79
CA ARG A 466 -31.83 -1.54 -9.45
C ARG A 466 -32.54 -0.72 -10.53
N LEU A 467 -33.40 -1.32 -11.34
CA LEU A 467 -34.20 -0.57 -12.31
C LEU A 467 -35.12 0.46 -11.62
N THR A 468 -35.73 0.11 -10.48
CA THR A 468 -36.50 1.11 -9.69
C THR A 468 -35.60 2.23 -9.17
N GLN A 469 -34.40 1.93 -8.68
CA GLN A 469 -33.44 2.95 -8.23
C GLN A 469 -32.97 3.88 -9.36
N LEU A 470 -32.92 3.37 -10.59
CA LEU A 470 -32.62 4.16 -11.79
C LEU A 470 -33.82 4.99 -12.29
N GLY A 471 -34.96 4.96 -11.59
CA GLY A 471 -36.14 5.76 -11.92
C GLY A 471 -37.15 5.07 -12.83
N PHE A 472 -36.99 3.78 -13.14
CA PHE A 472 -37.97 3.05 -13.94
C PHE A 472 -39.16 2.62 -13.10
N ASN A 473 -40.36 2.84 -13.62
CA ASN A 473 -41.60 2.50 -12.93
C ASN A 473 -42.02 1.06 -13.22
N SER A 474 -42.63 0.42 -12.22
CA SER A 474 -43.27 -0.89 -12.39
C SER A 474 -44.73 -0.83 -11.94
N ARG A 475 -45.57 -1.65 -12.58
CA ARG A 475 -47.00 -1.76 -12.26
C ARG A 475 -47.34 -3.22 -11.97
N LYS A 476 -48.15 -3.41 -10.93
CA LYS A 476 -48.75 -4.70 -10.60
C LYS A 476 -50.16 -4.80 -11.19
N SER A 477 -50.41 -5.88 -11.94
CA SER A 477 -51.76 -6.33 -12.30
C SER A 477 -51.89 -7.79 -11.84
N ASN A 478 -52.16 -8.76 -12.73
CA ASN A 478 -52.05 -10.19 -12.43
C ASN A 478 -50.60 -10.70 -12.35
N THR A 479 -49.69 -10.04 -13.07
CA THR A 479 -48.24 -10.22 -13.01
C THR A 479 -47.55 -8.84 -12.94
N MET A 480 -46.26 -8.80 -12.62
CA MET A 480 -45.50 -7.54 -12.57
C MET A 480 -45.00 -7.13 -13.95
N PHE A 481 -45.18 -5.86 -14.29
CA PHE A 481 -44.71 -5.25 -15.54
C PHE A 481 -43.82 -4.04 -15.26
N TRP A 482 -42.79 -3.86 -16.09
CA TRP A 482 -42.01 -2.63 -16.19
C TRP A 482 -42.65 -1.69 -17.20
N LEU A 483 -42.89 -0.44 -16.81
CA LEU A 483 -43.42 0.61 -17.69
C LEU A 483 -42.28 1.24 -18.49
N VAL A 484 -41.67 0.41 -19.33
CA VAL A 484 -40.50 0.76 -20.14
C VAL A 484 -40.73 0.30 -21.57
N GLY A 485 -40.07 0.93 -22.52
CA GLY A 485 -39.84 0.42 -23.86
C GLY A 485 -38.53 -0.35 -23.89
N LEU A 486 -38.29 -1.03 -25.01
CA LEU A 486 -36.98 -1.60 -25.30
C LEU A 486 -36.43 -0.93 -26.55
N THR A 487 -35.12 -0.64 -26.53
CA THR A 487 -34.44 0.03 -27.64
C THR A 487 -34.23 -0.91 -28.82
N SER A 488 -33.80 -0.37 -29.97
CA SER A 488 -33.36 -1.18 -31.10
C SER A 488 -32.15 -2.07 -30.78
N GLU A 489 -31.29 -1.66 -29.84
CA GLU A 489 -30.14 -2.46 -29.42
C GLU A 489 -30.60 -3.69 -28.62
N ALA A 490 -31.68 -3.57 -27.85
CA ALA A 490 -32.27 -4.68 -27.11
C ALA A 490 -32.69 -5.85 -28.02
N GLU A 491 -33.03 -5.58 -29.30
CA GLU A 491 -33.47 -6.59 -30.27
C GLU A 491 -32.47 -7.74 -30.43
N ARG A 492 -31.18 -7.43 -30.31
CA ARG A 492 -30.09 -8.41 -30.43
C ARG A 492 -30.11 -9.46 -29.32
N TYR A 493 -30.70 -9.12 -28.18
CA TYR A 493 -30.72 -9.94 -26.97
C TYR A 493 -32.10 -10.54 -26.70
N CYS A 494 -33.07 -10.32 -27.58
CA CYS A 494 -34.45 -10.76 -27.34
C CYS A 494 -34.68 -12.21 -27.74
N PRO A 495 -35.27 -13.03 -26.83
CA PRO A 495 -35.76 -14.34 -27.22
C PRO A 495 -36.92 -14.18 -28.19
N LYS A 496 -36.81 -14.75 -29.40
CA LYS A 496 -37.84 -14.67 -30.45
C LYS A 496 -39.17 -15.31 -29.98
N PRO A 497 -40.34 -14.78 -30.44
CA PRO A 497 -40.51 -13.69 -31.41
C PRO A 497 -40.62 -12.30 -30.77
N TRP A 498 -39.87 -11.34 -31.32
CA TRP A 498 -39.86 -9.92 -30.94
C TRP A 498 -41.01 -9.13 -31.59
N PRO A 499 -41.83 -8.39 -30.83
CA PRO A 499 -43.00 -7.67 -31.37
C PRO A 499 -42.74 -6.29 -32.02
N GLY A 500 -41.47 -5.87 -32.26
CA GLY A 500 -41.14 -4.62 -32.98
C GLY A 500 -41.19 -3.35 -32.10
N PRO A 501 -40.56 -2.23 -32.54
CA PRO A 501 -40.19 -1.14 -31.63
C PRO A 501 -41.32 -0.13 -31.42
N ALA A 502 -41.44 0.34 -30.18
CA ALA A 502 -41.96 1.66 -29.88
C ALA A 502 -40.98 2.38 -28.94
N ALA A 503 -40.37 3.44 -29.46
CA ALA A 503 -39.71 4.56 -28.80
C ALA A 503 -38.18 4.70 -28.95
N THR A 504 -37.82 5.98 -29.03
CA THR A 504 -36.50 6.61 -29.12
C THR A 504 -35.71 6.41 -27.81
N PRO A 505 -34.36 6.44 -27.84
CA PRO A 505 -33.53 6.27 -26.64
C PRO A 505 -33.89 7.33 -25.59
N ALA A 506 -34.07 6.90 -24.35
CA ALA A 506 -34.64 7.74 -23.29
C ALA A 506 -33.62 8.41 -22.38
N LEU A 507 -32.34 8.30 -22.70
CA LEU A 507 -31.30 9.06 -22.03
C LEU A 507 -30.44 9.70 -23.13
N PRO A 508 -30.07 10.99 -23.02
CA PRO A 508 -29.00 11.49 -23.84
C PRO A 508 -27.79 10.60 -23.56
N VAL A 509 -27.31 9.90 -24.59
CA VAL A 509 -25.96 9.34 -24.56
C VAL A 509 -25.06 10.54 -24.52
N ALA A 510 -24.74 10.96 -23.30
CA ALA A 510 -23.60 11.82 -23.11
C ALA A 510 -22.39 10.94 -23.43
N THR A 511 -21.94 10.95 -24.69
CA THR A 511 -20.52 10.84 -24.96
C THR A 511 -19.91 12.07 -24.32
N VAL A 512 -19.70 12.02 -23.00
CA VAL A 512 -18.89 13.01 -22.31
C VAL A 512 -17.46 12.58 -22.57
N PRO A 513 -16.69 13.27 -23.43
CA PRO A 513 -15.26 13.24 -23.25
C PRO A 513 -15.03 13.81 -21.86
N PHE A 514 -14.65 12.93 -20.92
CA PHE A 514 -13.84 13.05 -19.70
C PHE A 514 -13.56 14.42 -19.02
N LEU A 515 -13.74 15.59 -19.65
CA LEU A 515 -13.26 16.90 -19.20
C LEU A 515 -14.23 18.09 -19.38
N ALA A 516 -15.49 17.94 -19.80
CA ALA A 516 -16.30 19.12 -20.18
C ALA A 516 -17.39 19.60 -19.20
N GLU A 517 -17.77 18.86 -18.16
CA GLU A 517 -18.82 19.31 -17.23
C GLU A 517 -18.32 19.37 -15.78
N GLN A 518 -17.60 20.45 -15.46
CA GLN A 518 -17.41 20.90 -14.07
C GLN A 518 -17.97 22.30 -13.80
N ALA A 519 -18.59 22.97 -14.78
CA ALA A 519 -19.05 24.36 -14.62
C ALA A 519 -20.55 24.53 -14.31
N SER A 520 -21.38 23.49 -14.44
CA SER A 520 -22.85 23.65 -14.44
C SER A 520 -23.59 23.04 -13.23
N VAL A 521 -22.91 22.35 -12.32
CA VAL A 521 -23.54 21.76 -11.12
C VAL A 521 -23.65 22.76 -9.94
N ILE A 522 -23.01 23.93 -10.06
CA ILE A 522 -22.92 24.93 -8.97
C ILE A 522 -24.22 25.75 -8.81
N ALA A 523 -25.09 25.83 -9.82
CA ALA A 523 -26.27 26.68 -9.76
C ALA A 523 -27.49 26.07 -9.01
N VAL A 524 -27.46 24.79 -8.63
CA VAL A 524 -28.63 24.11 -8.04
C VAL A 524 -28.54 23.94 -6.53
N GLU A 525 -27.34 24.01 -5.93
CA GLU A 525 -27.18 23.98 -4.46
C GLU A 525 -27.26 25.34 -3.78
N GLU A 526 -27.04 26.46 -4.50
CA GLU A 526 -27.26 27.81 -3.93
C GLU A 526 -28.74 28.16 -3.70
N ILE A 527 -29.68 27.52 -4.42
CA ILE A 527 -31.12 27.79 -4.28
C ILE A 527 -31.74 27.03 -3.07
N LEU A 528 -31.04 26.02 -2.52
CA LEU A 528 -31.53 25.25 -1.38
C LEU A 528 -31.06 25.79 -0.02
N VAL A 529 -30.09 26.71 0.01
CA VAL A 529 -29.61 27.35 1.25
C VAL A 529 -30.34 28.65 1.57
N GLU A 530 -30.90 29.36 0.58
CA GLU A 530 -31.70 30.58 0.82
C GLU A 530 -33.16 30.32 1.23
N GLY A 531 -33.66 29.09 1.12
CA GLY A 531 -35.03 28.71 1.51
C GLY A 531 -35.24 28.37 2.99
N MET A 532 -34.18 28.37 3.82
CA MET A 532 -34.26 28.06 5.26
C MET A 532 -33.91 29.27 6.15
N ALA A 533 -33.82 30.46 5.57
CA ALA A 533 -33.62 31.71 6.30
C ALA A 533 -34.64 32.79 5.86
N GLN A 534 -35.94 32.46 5.90
CA GLN A 534 -37.05 33.42 5.99
C GLN A 534 -38.17 32.88 6.88
#